data_AF-A0A957DZS7-F1
#
_entry.id   AF-A0A957DZS7-F1
#
_cell.length_a   1.000
_cell.length_b   1.000
_cell.length_c   1.000
_cell.angle_alpha   90.00
_cell.angle_beta   90.00
_cell.angle_gamma   90.00
#
_symmetry.space_group_name_H-M   'P 1'
#
loop_
_entity.id
_entity.type
_entity.pdbx_description
1 polymer ?
#
loop_
_entity_poly.entity_id
_entity_poly.type
_entity_poly.pdbx_seq_one_letter_code
_entity_poly.pdbx_strand_id
1 'polypeptide(L)'
;PIAARAIAEMREEGHEEAELSLSYRLDMRYKGQSHELTIPWAAGDHAVSELFHAAHEQRYGYRLSEDELLELVTLRVTAVAPVDPPEIQQELLGEPDASAAVVGEKQVWFKERPYPTTLYNREKLRPGHQFSGPAIVFQYDTTIVIPPGWETAVDQFHNLILTSSIRP
;
A
#
# COMPACT_ATOMS: atom_id res chain seq x y z
N PRO A 1 21.74 25.99 -0.39
CA PRO A 1 20.52 25.62 0.37
C PRO A 1 20.11 24.16 0.09
N ILE A 2 19.41 23.50 1.02
CA ILE A 2 19.08 22.06 0.97
C ILE A 2 18.30 21.64 -0.29
N ALA A 3 17.45 22.52 -0.85
CA ALA A 3 16.75 22.27 -2.12
C ALA A 3 17.71 22.17 -3.32
N ALA A 4 18.72 23.04 -3.39
CA ALA A 4 19.72 22.99 -4.46
C ALA A 4 20.55 21.70 -4.42
N ARG A 5 20.78 21.16 -3.22
CA ARG A 5 21.44 19.86 -3.05
C ARG A 5 20.55 18.72 -3.54
N ALA A 6 19.27 18.71 -3.18
CA ALA A 6 18.32 17.71 -3.68
C ALA A 6 18.21 17.73 -5.22
N ILE A 7 18.15 18.92 -5.83
CA ILE A 7 18.14 19.07 -7.30
C ILE A 7 19.46 18.56 -7.91
N ALA A 8 20.61 18.85 -7.29
CA ALA A 8 21.90 18.39 -7.79
C ALA A 8 22.01 16.85 -7.76
N GLU A 9 21.55 16.22 -6.69
CA GLU A 9 21.49 14.76 -6.56
C GLU A 9 20.58 14.15 -7.66
N MET A 10 19.39 14.72 -7.90
CA MET A 10 18.49 14.25 -8.98
C MET A 10 19.08 14.44 -10.39
N ARG A 11 19.89 15.48 -10.61
CA ARG A 11 20.59 15.68 -11.88
C ARG A 11 21.66 14.63 -12.14
N GLU A 12 22.34 14.16 -11.10
CA GLU A 12 23.31 13.06 -11.20
C GLU A 12 22.62 11.75 -11.63
N GLU A 13 21.33 11.60 -11.31
CA GLU A 13 20.48 10.48 -11.73
C GLU A 13 19.85 10.66 -13.13
N GLY A 14 20.06 11.82 -13.77
CA GLY A 14 19.61 12.09 -15.13
C GLY A 14 18.28 12.83 -15.24
N HIS A 15 17.75 13.39 -14.15
CA HIS A 15 16.50 14.15 -14.17
C HIS A 15 16.75 15.66 -14.29
N GLU A 16 15.99 16.32 -15.17
CA GLU A 16 16.07 17.78 -15.31
C GLU A 16 15.27 18.47 -14.20
N GLU A 17 15.75 19.64 -13.73
CA GLU A 17 15.07 20.40 -12.66
C GLU A 17 13.62 20.76 -13.02
N ALA A 18 13.33 20.98 -14.31
CA ALA A 18 11.99 21.28 -14.81
C ALA A 18 11.01 20.10 -14.66
N GLU A 19 11.51 18.87 -14.51
CA GLU A 19 10.72 17.66 -14.31
C GLU A 19 10.46 17.38 -12.82
N LEU A 20 11.20 18.04 -11.92
CA LEU A 20 11.15 17.77 -10.50
C LEU A 20 9.98 18.48 -9.82
N SER A 21 9.24 17.72 -9.02
CA SER A 21 8.31 18.27 -8.04
C SER A 21 9.00 18.35 -6.68
N LEU A 22 9.13 19.56 -6.14
CA LEU A 22 9.68 19.79 -4.80
C LEU A 22 8.55 19.90 -3.77
N SER A 23 8.68 19.16 -2.66
CA SER A 23 7.83 19.34 -1.48
C SER A 23 8.67 19.61 -0.25
N TYR A 24 8.16 20.50 0.61
CA TYR A 24 8.82 20.90 1.84
C TYR A 24 7.98 20.46 3.04
N ARG A 25 8.65 20.00 4.09
CA ARG A 25 8.02 19.62 5.35
C ARG A 25 8.82 20.13 6.52
N LEU A 26 8.13 20.44 7.61
CA LEU A 26 8.74 20.86 8.86
C LEU A 26 8.40 19.83 9.93
N ASP A 27 9.41 19.36 10.66
CA ASP A 27 9.20 18.65 11.91
C ASP A 27 9.18 19.67 13.03
N MET A 28 8.04 19.76 13.70
CA MET A 28 7.78 20.76 14.71
C MET A 28 7.24 20.14 15.98
N ARG A 29 7.38 20.84 17.10
CA ARG A 29 6.80 20.46 18.38
C ARG A 29 6.51 21.68 19.23
N TYR A 30 5.66 21.54 20.24
CA TYR A 30 5.64 22.52 21.31
C TYR A 30 6.95 22.46 22.10
N LYS A 31 7.44 23.61 22.53
CA LYS A 31 8.65 23.71 23.34
C LYS A 31 8.51 22.85 24.59
N GLY A 32 9.50 21.98 24.81
CA GLY A 32 9.53 21.06 25.95
C GLY A 32 8.78 19.73 25.73
N GLN A 33 8.10 19.54 24.60
CA GLN A 33 7.60 18.21 24.23
C GLN A 33 8.71 17.32 23.64
N SER A 34 8.54 16.01 23.78
CA SER A 34 9.50 15.01 23.30
C SER A 34 9.25 14.49 21.89
N HIS A 35 8.03 14.66 21.36
CA HIS A 35 7.65 14.12 20.04
C HIS A 35 7.38 15.24 19.05
N GLU A 36 7.82 15.03 17.82
CA GLU A 36 7.64 15.93 16.70
C GLU A 36 6.42 15.52 15.87
N LEU A 37 5.82 16.51 15.22
CA LEU A 37 4.82 16.33 14.18
C LEU A 37 5.35 16.93 12.89
N THR A 38 5.35 16.11 11.83
CA THR A 38 5.74 16.56 10.48
C THR A 38 4.54 17.20 9.78
N ILE A 39 4.68 18.46 9.41
CA ILE A 39 3.64 19.20 8.66
C ILE A 39 4.11 19.55 7.24
N PRO A 40 3.21 19.57 6.24
CA PRO A 40 3.52 20.16 4.94
C PRO A 40 3.76 21.66 5.11
N TRP A 41 4.71 22.21 4.35
CA TRP A 41 5.01 23.63 4.36
C TRP A 41 5.24 24.13 2.93
N ALA A 42 4.69 25.30 2.60
CA ALA A 42 5.04 25.98 1.37
C ALA A 42 6.17 26.98 1.66
N ALA A 43 7.19 27.03 0.81
CA ALA A 43 8.31 27.95 1.01
C ALA A 43 7.82 29.40 1.05
N GLY A 44 8.11 30.10 2.15
CA GLY A 44 7.64 31.47 2.39
C GLY A 44 6.28 31.57 3.07
N ASP A 45 5.66 30.45 3.42
CA ASP A 45 4.44 30.46 4.24
C ASP A 45 4.77 30.81 5.69
N HIS A 46 4.19 31.91 6.15
CA HIS A 46 4.35 32.44 7.50
C HIS A 46 3.28 31.92 8.47
N ALA A 47 2.25 31.21 7.99
CA ALA A 47 1.19 30.62 8.81
C ALA A 47 1.57 29.25 9.43
N VAL A 48 2.87 28.97 9.54
CA VAL A 48 3.44 27.71 10.05
C VAL A 48 2.90 27.31 11.42
N SER A 49 2.67 28.27 12.32
CA SER A 49 2.14 27.99 13.65
C SER A 49 0.75 27.36 13.58
N GLU A 50 -0.14 27.93 12.77
CA GLU A 50 -1.51 27.43 12.63
C GLU A 50 -1.55 26.07 11.93
N LEU A 51 -0.69 25.86 10.93
CA LEU A 51 -0.53 24.55 10.28
C LEU A 51 -0.13 23.48 11.31
N PHE A 52 0.78 23.79 12.23
CA PHE A 52 1.15 22.89 13.31
C PHE A 52 0.00 22.66 14.29
N HIS A 53 -0.66 23.72 14.76
CA HIS A 53 -1.77 23.61 15.72
C HIS A 53 -2.91 22.75 15.16
N ALA A 54 -3.32 22.98 13.91
CA ALA A 54 -4.36 22.22 13.24
C ALA A 54 -3.97 20.73 13.09
N ALA A 55 -2.72 20.46 12.68
CA ALA A 55 -2.23 19.10 12.55
C ALA A 55 -2.15 18.38 13.91
N HIS A 56 -1.76 19.09 14.97
CA HIS A 56 -1.71 18.54 16.32
C HIS A 56 -3.11 18.22 16.85
N GLU A 57 -4.09 19.09 16.61
CA GLU A 57 -5.50 18.86 16.95
C GLU A 57 -6.06 17.66 16.20
N GLN A 58 -5.80 17.54 14.90
CA GLN A 58 -6.22 16.39 14.11
C GLN A 58 -5.60 15.07 14.62
N ARG A 59 -4.32 15.10 15.03
CA ARG A 59 -3.57 13.89 15.41
C ARG A 59 -3.84 13.42 16.84
N TYR A 60 -4.09 14.36 17.76
CA TYR A 60 -4.17 14.10 19.21
C TYR A 60 -5.50 14.54 19.84
N GLY A 61 -6.38 15.21 19.09
CA GLY A 61 -7.68 15.67 19.57
C GLY A 61 -7.64 16.98 20.37
N TYR A 62 -6.49 17.66 20.42
CA TYR A 62 -6.34 18.96 21.09
C TYR A 62 -5.15 19.74 20.53
N ARG A 63 -5.09 21.04 20.78
CA ARG A 63 -3.93 21.91 20.58
C ARG A 63 -3.69 22.77 21.82
N LEU A 64 -2.46 23.26 22.03
CA LEU A 64 -2.15 24.20 23.12
C LEU A 64 -2.44 25.64 22.69
N SER A 65 -2.35 26.57 23.64
CA SER A 65 -2.54 28.01 23.40
C SER A 65 -1.60 28.54 22.31
N GLU A 66 -2.03 29.58 21.59
CA GLU A 66 -1.21 30.28 20.61
C GLU A 66 0.03 30.95 21.25
N ASP A 67 -0.01 31.21 22.55
CA ASP A 67 1.12 31.76 23.31
C ASP A 67 2.24 30.72 23.57
N GLU A 68 1.96 29.43 23.37
CA GLU A 68 2.96 28.38 23.55
C GLU A 68 3.99 28.42 22.42
N LEU A 69 5.27 28.42 22.81
CA LEU A 69 6.36 28.47 21.85
C LEU A 69 6.45 27.16 21.06
N LEU A 70 6.63 27.28 19.76
CA LEU A 70 6.93 26.16 18.87
C LEU A 70 8.43 26.05 18.63
N GLU A 71 8.92 24.82 18.49
CA GLU A 71 10.27 24.50 18.04
C GLU A 71 10.21 23.87 16.66
N LEU A 72 10.93 24.46 15.70
CA LEU A 72 11.22 23.83 14.41
C LEU A 72 12.48 22.99 14.58
N VAL A 73 12.34 21.68 14.52
CA VAL A 73 13.46 20.74 14.72
C VAL A 73 14.16 20.45 13.40
N THR A 74 13.39 20.16 12.35
CA THR A 74 13.94 19.76 11.04
C THR A 74 13.17 20.41 9.89
N LEU A 75 13.89 20.90 8.88
CA LEU A 75 13.33 21.25 7.57
C LEU A 75 13.72 20.16 6.57
N ARG A 76 12.72 19.56 5.92
CA ARG A 76 12.86 18.49 4.94
C ARG A 76 12.52 19.00 3.56
N VAL A 77 13.29 18.60 2.56
CA VAL A 77 12.98 18.80 1.14
C VAL A 77 13.00 17.45 0.45
N THR A 78 11.92 17.15 -0.26
CA THR A 78 11.81 15.97 -1.12
C THR A 78 11.70 16.43 -2.56
N ALA A 79 12.61 15.99 -3.41
CA ALA A 79 12.50 16.10 -4.85
C ALA A 79 11.97 14.80 -5.42
N VAL A 80 10.97 14.88 -6.31
CA VAL A 80 10.35 13.73 -6.96
C VAL A 80 10.41 13.95 -8.47
N ALA A 81 11.01 13.02 -9.20
CA ALA A 81 10.89 12.95 -10.65
C ALA A 81 9.72 12.03 -11.05
N PRO A 82 9.02 12.32 -12.15
CA PRO A 82 8.07 11.38 -12.73
C PRO A 82 8.81 10.13 -13.18
N VAL A 83 8.19 8.98 -12.94
CA VAL A 83 8.60 7.69 -13.50
C VAL A 83 7.42 7.13 -14.26
N ASP A 84 7.67 6.50 -15.41
CA ASP A 84 6.63 5.80 -16.14
C ASP A 84 6.15 4.62 -15.29
N PRO A 85 4.89 4.62 -14.81
CA PRO A 85 4.38 3.49 -14.07
C PRO A 85 4.28 2.28 -15.00
N PRO A 86 4.48 1.05 -14.49
CA PRO A 86 4.23 -0.13 -15.29
C PRO A 86 2.77 -0.15 -15.74
N GLU A 87 2.53 -0.47 -17.01
CA GLU A 87 1.18 -0.70 -17.50
C GLU A 87 0.60 -1.95 -16.85
N ILE A 88 -0.38 -1.76 -15.97
CA ILE A 88 -1.17 -2.86 -15.40
C ILE A 88 -2.35 -3.10 -16.34
N GLN A 89 -2.30 -4.21 -17.06
CA GLN A 89 -3.38 -4.59 -17.98
C GLN A 89 -4.57 -5.17 -17.22
N GLN A 90 -5.76 -4.64 -17.50
CA GLN A 90 -7.03 -5.12 -17.00
C GLN A 90 -7.67 -6.03 -18.04
N GLU A 91 -8.03 -7.24 -17.65
CA GLU A 91 -8.75 -8.18 -18.50
C GLU A 91 -10.25 -8.20 -18.15
N LEU A 92 -11.09 -8.49 -19.14
CA LEU A 92 -12.53 -8.67 -18.91
C LEU A 92 -12.77 -9.93 -18.09
N LEU A 93 -13.73 -9.87 -17.17
CA LEU A 93 -14.17 -11.06 -16.44
C LEU A 93 -14.85 -12.03 -17.41
N GLY A 94 -14.40 -13.28 -17.40
CA GLY A 94 -15.04 -14.39 -18.09
C GLY A 94 -16.09 -15.08 -17.22
N GLU A 95 -16.48 -16.27 -17.67
CA GLU A 95 -17.37 -17.16 -16.93
C GLU A 95 -16.73 -17.62 -15.60
N PRO A 96 -17.54 -17.93 -14.57
CA PRO A 96 -17.03 -18.29 -13.25
C PRO A 96 -16.38 -19.68 -13.18
N ASP A 97 -16.52 -20.51 -14.21
CA ASP A 97 -16.05 -21.90 -14.18
C ASP A 97 -14.51 -22.01 -14.19
N ALA A 98 -13.95 -22.47 -13.07
CA ALA A 98 -12.52 -22.72 -12.91
C ALA A 98 -12.08 -24.15 -13.27
N SER A 99 -12.98 -25.01 -13.77
CA SER A 99 -12.73 -26.44 -13.97
C SER A 99 -11.53 -26.74 -14.86
N ALA A 100 -11.28 -25.93 -15.89
CA ALA A 100 -10.13 -26.08 -16.79
C ALA A 100 -8.77 -25.91 -16.10
N ALA A 101 -8.75 -25.26 -14.93
CA ALA A 101 -7.54 -25.05 -14.14
C ALA A 101 -7.26 -26.19 -13.14
N VAL A 102 -8.20 -27.11 -12.94
CA VAL A 102 -8.03 -28.24 -12.02
C VAL A 102 -6.98 -29.21 -12.57
N VAL A 103 -6.02 -29.59 -11.73
CA VAL A 103 -4.97 -30.57 -12.04
C VAL A 103 -5.05 -31.84 -11.20
N GLY A 104 -5.97 -31.89 -10.23
CA GLY A 104 -6.25 -33.10 -9.47
C GLY A 104 -6.93 -32.81 -8.14
N GLU A 105 -7.02 -33.84 -7.31
CA GLU A 105 -7.54 -33.77 -5.95
C GLU A 105 -6.65 -34.61 -5.02
N LYS A 106 -6.43 -34.13 -3.79
CA LYS A 106 -5.72 -34.88 -2.76
C LYS A 106 -6.38 -34.73 -1.40
N GLN A 107 -6.20 -35.72 -0.54
CA GLN A 107 -6.52 -35.59 0.89
C GLN A 107 -5.47 -34.71 1.56
N VAL A 108 -5.89 -33.54 2.05
CA VAL A 108 -5.02 -32.59 2.76
C VAL A 108 -5.58 -32.36 4.15
N TRP A 109 -4.70 -32.37 5.15
CA TRP A 109 -5.08 -32.16 6.54
C TRP A 109 -5.30 -30.68 6.83
N PHE A 110 -6.52 -30.34 7.25
CA PHE A 110 -6.84 -29.03 7.81
C PHE A 110 -7.32 -29.23 9.25
N LYS A 111 -6.59 -28.66 10.20
CA LYS A 111 -6.77 -28.92 11.65
C LYS A 111 -6.67 -30.42 11.94
N GLU A 112 -7.72 -31.02 12.50
CA GLU A 112 -7.70 -32.39 13.04
C GLU A 112 -8.25 -33.44 12.07
N ARG A 113 -8.58 -33.08 10.82
CA ARG A 113 -9.09 -34.06 9.84
C ARG A 113 -8.63 -33.79 8.41
N PRO A 114 -8.52 -34.82 7.57
CA PRO A 114 -8.29 -34.66 6.14
C PRO A 114 -9.55 -34.18 5.42
N TYR A 115 -9.36 -33.38 4.38
CA TYR A 115 -10.40 -32.95 3.45
C TYR A 115 -9.97 -33.30 2.00
N PRO A 116 -10.90 -33.76 1.14
CA PRO A 116 -10.69 -33.75 -0.30
C PRO A 116 -10.44 -32.30 -0.74
N THR A 117 -9.29 -32.05 -1.33
CA THR A 117 -8.79 -30.70 -1.63
C THR A 117 -8.45 -30.60 -3.10
N THR A 118 -9.13 -29.72 -3.82
CA THR A 118 -8.93 -29.52 -5.25
C THR A 118 -7.61 -28.80 -5.50
N LEU A 119 -6.84 -29.29 -6.46
CA LEU A 119 -5.55 -28.74 -6.85
C LEU A 119 -5.73 -27.95 -8.16
N TYR A 120 -5.31 -26.69 -8.17
CA TYR A 120 -5.40 -25.80 -9.32
C TYR A 120 -4.01 -25.43 -9.83
N ASN A 121 -3.85 -25.34 -11.15
CA ASN A 121 -2.71 -24.67 -11.77
C ASN A 121 -3.04 -23.18 -11.93
N ARG A 122 -2.26 -22.32 -11.28
CA ARG A 122 -2.44 -20.88 -11.29
C ARG A 122 -2.43 -20.29 -12.70
N GLU A 123 -1.59 -20.79 -13.60
CA GLU A 123 -1.45 -20.30 -14.97
C GLU A 123 -2.70 -20.51 -15.83
N LYS A 124 -3.62 -21.37 -15.39
CA LYS A 124 -4.90 -21.65 -16.06
C LYS A 124 -6.08 -20.91 -15.45
N LEU A 125 -5.90 -20.27 -14.29
CA LEU A 125 -6.93 -19.42 -13.70
C LEU A 125 -7.01 -18.11 -14.49
N ARG A 126 -8.22 -17.66 -14.82
CA ARG A 126 -8.50 -16.45 -15.59
C ARG A 126 -9.45 -15.54 -14.82
N PRO A 127 -9.42 -14.22 -15.08
CA PRO A 127 -10.36 -13.27 -14.51
C PRO A 127 -11.81 -13.76 -14.62
N GLY A 128 -12.55 -13.70 -13.52
CA GLY A 128 -13.93 -14.18 -13.42
C GLY A 128 -14.07 -15.56 -12.77
N HIS A 129 -13.05 -16.43 -12.86
CA HIS A 129 -13.07 -17.76 -12.26
C HIS A 129 -13.32 -17.69 -10.75
N GLN A 130 -14.19 -18.57 -10.27
CA GLN A 130 -14.58 -18.68 -8.86
C GLN A 130 -14.53 -20.13 -8.40
N PHE A 131 -14.10 -20.33 -7.16
CA PHE A 131 -14.05 -21.65 -6.52
C PHE A 131 -13.95 -21.53 -5.01
N SER A 132 -14.53 -22.51 -4.32
CA SER A 132 -14.50 -22.59 -2.86
C SER A 132 -13.34 -23.46 -2.37
N GLY A 133 -12.85 -23.17 -1.17
CA GLY A 133 -11.95 -24.04 -0.44
C GLY A 133 -12.67 -25.25 0.18
N PRO A 134 -11.95 -26.33 0.50
CA PRO A 134 -10.50 -26.44 0.52
C PRO A 134 -9.88 -26.61 -0.87
N ALA A 135 -8.88 -25.78 -1.18
CA ALA A 135 -8.15 -25.83 -2.44
C ALA A 135 -6.67 -25.48 -2.24
N ILE A 136 -5.82 -25.97 -3.14
CA ILE A 136 -4.42 -25.54 -3.24
C ILE A 136 -4.18 -25.06 -4.66
N VAL A 137 -3.67 -23.85 -4.81
CA VAL A 137 -3.28 -23.27 -6.09
C VAL A 137 -1.76 -23.30 -6.19
N PHE A 138 -1.24 -24.01 -7.19
CA PHE A 138 0.18 -24.08 -7.47
C PHE A 138 0.57 -23.04 -8.52
N GLN A 139 1.59 -22.27 -8.20
CA GLN A 139 2.32 -21.39 -9.09
C GLN A 139 3.79 -21.81 -9.07
N TYR A 140 4.56 -21.40 -10.06
CA TYR A 140 5.99 -21.75 -10.14
C TYR A 140 6.79 -21.28 -8.91
N ASP A 141 6.46 -20.12 -8.37
CA ASP A 141 7.15 -19.42 -7.28
C ASP A 141 6.40 -19.42 -5.94
N THR A 142 5.14 -19.88 -5.91
CA THR A 142 4.31 -19.86 -4.71
C THR A 142 3.28 -20.98 -4.69
N THR A 143 2.81 -21.31 -3.48
CA THR A 143 1.69 -22.23 -3.27
C THR A 143 0.69 -21.56 -2.36
N ILE A 144 -0.53 -21.36 -2.85
CA ILE A 144 -1.60 -20.66 -2.14
C ILE A 144 -2.55 -21.72 -1.59
N VAL A 145 -2.70 -21.75 -0.27
CA VAL A 145 -3.60 -22.67 0.43
C VAL A 145 -4.89 -21.93 0.76
N ILE A 146 -6.01 -22.45 0.28
CA ILE A 146 -7.36 -21.91 0.51
C ILE A 146 -8.06 -22.87 1.48
N PRO A 147 -8.28 -22.49 2.75
CA PRO A 147 -8.87 -23.38 3.74
C PRO A 147 -10.35 -23.69 3.46
N PRO A 148 -10.91 -24.73 4.10
CA PRO A 148 -12.35 -24.96 4.10
C PRO A 148 -13.13 -23.72 4.58
N GLY A 149 -14.26 -23.39 3.92
CA GLY A 149 -15.13 -22.26 4.28
C GLY A 149 -14.68 -20.90 3.72
N TRP A 150 -13.67 -20.90 2.87
CA TRP A 150 -13.24 -19.72 2.11
C TRP A 150 -13.75 -19.78 0.69
N GLU A 151 -14.06 -18.62 0.13
CA GLU A 151 -14.37 -18.44 -1.29
C GLU A 151 -13.21 -17.71 -1.96
N THR A 152 -12.95 -18.06 -3.23
CA THR A 152 -11.91 -17.43 -4.05
C THR A 152 -12.49 -16.94 -5.36
N ALA A 153 -12.12 -15.73 -5.77
CA ALA A 153 -12.40 -15.19 -7.09
C ALA A 153 -11.12 -14.62 -7.72
N VAL A 154 -10.96 -14.76 -9.03
CA VAL A 154 -9.90 -14.11 -9.79
C VAL A 154 -10.41 -12.77 -10.29
N ASP A 155 -9.78 -11.66 -9.87
CA ASP A 155 -10.15 -10.33 -10.35
C ASP A 155 -9.58 -10.03 -11.76
N GLN A 156 -9.87 -8.84 -12.27
CA GLN A 156 -9.47 -8.38 -13.60
C GLN A 156 -7.95 -8.14 -13.75
N PHE A 157 -7.23 -8.12 -12.64
CA PHE A 157 -5.78 -7.95 -12.57
C PHE A 157 -5.08 -9.26 -12.20
N HIS A 158 -5.81 -10.39 -12.28
CA HIS A 158 -5.32 -11.71 -11.92
C HIS A 158 -5.00 -11.87 -10.42
N ASN A 159 -5.50 -11.01 -9.54
CA ASN A 159 -5.41 -11.25 -8.11
C ASN A 159 -6.35 -12.38 -7.69
N LEU A 160 -5.93 -13.22 -6.73
CA LEU A 160 -6.82 -14.14 -6.04
C LEU A 160 -7.41 -13.43 -4.82
N ILE A 161 -8.69 -13.13 -4.86
CA ILE A 161 -9.41 -12.50 -3.76
C ILE A 161 -10.04 -13.60 -2.92
N LEU A 162 -9.52 -13.77 -1.71
CA LEU A 162 -9.97 -14.77 -0.74
C LEU A 162 -10.88 -14.11 0.29
N THR A 163 -12.11 -14.61 0.43
CA THR A 163 -13.07 -14.13 1.42
C THR A 163 -13.46 -15.26 2.36
N SER A 164 -13.34 -15.01 3.66
CA SER A 164 -13.83 -15.95 4.69
C SER A 164 -15.29 -15.67 5.00
N SER A 165 -16.13 -16.69 4.88
CA SER A 165 -17.49 -16.65 5.43
C SER A 165 -17.53 -17.10 6.91
N ILE A 166 -16.39 -17.50 7.46
CA ILE A 166 -16.24 -17.90 8.86
C ILE A 166 -16.12 -16.63 9.70
N ARG A 167 -17.13 -16.39 10.56
CA ARG A 167 -17.02 -15.36 11.61
C ARG A 167 -15.92 -15.77 12.60
N PRO A 168 -15.07 -14.83 13.04
CA PRO A 168 -14.01 -15.09 14.01
C PRO A 168 -14.55 -15.61 15.35
#